data_AF-S4PR36-F1
#
_entry.id   AF-S4PR36-F1
#
_cell.length_a   1.000
_cell.length_b   1.000
_cell.length_c   1.000
_cell.angle_alpha   90.00
_cell.angle_beta   90.00
_cell.angle_gamma   90.00
#
_symmetry.space_group_name_H-M   'P 1'
#
loop_
_entity.id
_entity.type
_entity.pdbx_description
1 polymer ?
#
loop_
_entity_poly.entity_id
_entity_poly.type
_entity_poly.pdbx_seq_one_letter_code
_entity_poly.pdbx_strand_id
1 'polypeptide(L)'
;RHIKRYHLPIQCEICKNVYKRESTLDNHMAVRHPEVKWKTVKRELTYCVECDIHFATEDLFKRHLRHYVRHRIKPRKEQVPCPDCG
;
A
#
# COMPACT_ATOMS: atom_id res chain seq x y z
N ARG A 1 3.60 9.90 2.55
CA ARG A 1 3.10 8.60 3.09
C ARG A 1 2.85 8.62 4.61
N HIS A 2 2.96 9.77 5.29
CA HIS A 2 2.66 9.94 6.72
C HIS A 2 1.13 10.02 6.95
N ILE A 3 0.46 10.98 6.32
CA ILE A 3 -0.98 11.25 6.50
C ILE A 3 -1.84 10.00 6.24
N LYS A 4 -1.68 9.33 5.10
CA LYS A 4 -2.44 8.10 4.76
C LYS A 4 -2.21 6.91 5.71
N ARG A 5 -1.13 6.91 6.51
CA ARG A 5 -0.80 5.83 7.45
C ARG A 5 -1.22 6.11 8.89
N TYR A 6 -1.35 7.37 9.28
CA TYR A 6 -1.53 7.77 10.68
C TYR A 6 -2.79 8.61 10.90
N HIS A 7 -3.24 9.36 9.89
CA HIS A 7 -4.35 10.30 9.99
C HIS A 7 -5.58 9.87 9.20
N LEU A 8 -5.48 8.81 8.38
CA LEU A 8 -6.63 8.25 7.67
C LEU A 8 -7.09 6.97 8.38
N PRO A 9 -8.12 7.03 9.24
CA PRO A 9 -8.69 5.84 9.87
C PRO A 9 -9.33 4.96 8.80
N ILE A 10 -9.01 3.67 8.85
CA ILE A 10 -9.59 2.67 7.94
C ILE A 10 -10.59 1.87 8.78
N GLN A 11 -11.89 1.97 8.49
CA GLN A 11 -12.94 1.35 9.31
C GLN A 11 -13.61 0.18 8.59
N CYS A 12 -14.04 -0.82 9.36
CA CYS A 12 -14.92 -1.87 8.86
C CYS A 12 -16.35 -1.32 8.70
N GLU A 13 -16.95 -1.49 7.53
CA GLU A 13 -18.32 -0.98 7.28
C GLU A 13 -19.40 -1.82 7.99
N ILE A 14 -19.09 -3.06 8.38
CA ILE A 14 -20.03 -3.98 9.02
C ILE A 14 -20.09 -3.76 10.53
N CYS A 15 -18.93 -3.72 11.20
CA CYS A 15 -18.87 -3.60 12.65
C CYS A 15 -18.32 -2.24 13.14
N LYS A 16 -18.01 -1.32 12.23
CA LYS A 16 -17.50 0.04 12.52
C LYS A 16 -16.20 0.10 13.34
N ASN A 17 -15.48 -1.01 13.46
CA ASN A 17 -14.17 -1.03 14.09
C ASN A 17 -13.14 -0.26 13.24
N VAL A 18 -12.33 0.56 13.92
CA VAL A 18 -11.32 1.41 13.28
C VAL A 18 -9.94 0.76 13.39
N TYR A 19 -9.22 0.73 12.26
CA TYR A 19 -7.90 0.15 12.12
C TYR A 19 -6.90 1.18 11.64
N LYS A 20 -5.66 1.04 12.13
CA LYS A 20 -4.52 1.90 11.76
C LYS A 20 -3.86 1.47 10.44
N ARG A 21 -4.15 0.27 9.94
CA ARG A 21 -3.53 -0.32 8.74
C ARG A 21 -4.55 -1.10 7.92
N GLU A 22 -4.36 -1.06 6.62
CA GLU A 22 -5.21 -1.78 5.66
C GLU A 22 -5.08 -3.30 5.83
N SER A 23 -3.84 -3.80 6.01
CA SER A 23 -3.59 -5.23 6.25
C SER A 23 -4.29 -5.78 7.50
N THR A 24 -4.46 -4.95 8.53
CA THR A 24 -5.20 -5.36 9.74
C THR A 24 -6.70 -5.38 9.51
N LEU A 25 -7.23 -4.48 8.66
CA LEU A 25 -8.63 -4.55 8.26
C LEU A 25 -8.87 -5.78 7.37
N ASP A 26 -8.00 -6.07 6.40
CA ASP A 26 -8.11 -7.26 5.54
C ASP A 26 -8.18 -8.55 6.37
N ASN A 27 -7.28 -8.70 7.35
CA ASN A 27 -7.30 -9.85 8.25
C ASN A 27 -8.57 -9.88 9.11
N HIS A 28 -9.02 -8.72 9.60
CA HIS A 28 -10.27 -8.62 10.32
C HIS A 28 -11.45 -9.11 9.48
N MET A 29 -11.58 -8.66 8.24
CA MET A 29 -12.66 -9.07 7.34
C MET A 29 -12.61 -10.58 7.09
N ALA A 30 -11.42 -11.15 6.85
CA ALA A 30 -11.26 -12.58 6.61
C ALA A 30 -11.64 -13.46 7.82
N VAL A 31 -11.37 -13.00 9.05
CA VAL A 31 -11.61 -13.79 10.27
C VAL A 31 -12.99 -13.54 10.88
N ARG A 32 -13.48 -12.30 10.82
CA ARG A 32 -14.69 -11.86 11.54
C ARG A 32 -15.91 -11.72 10.66
N HIS A 33 -15.72 -11.58 9.34
CA HIS A 33 -16.77 -11.48 8.35
C HIS A 33 -16.49 -12.42 7.16
N PRO A 34 -16.21 -13.72 7.39
CA PRO A 34 -15.85 -14.66 6.33
C PRO A 34 -16.95 -14.86 5.28
N GLU A 35 -18.21 -14.59 5.63
CA GLU A 35 -19.36 -14.61 4.73
C GLU A 35 -19.37 -13.45 3.73
N VAL A 36 -18.63 -12.38 4.02
CA VAL A 36 -18.54 -11.21 3.15
C VAL A 36 -17.36 -11.36 2.22
N LYS A 37 -17.63 -11.36 0.90
CA LYS A 37 -16.59 -11.28 -0.14
C LYS A 37 -15.93 -9.90 -0.12
N TRP A 38 -15.03 -9.70 0.84
CA TRP A 38 -14.19 -8.52 0.93
C TRP A 38 -13.13 -8.55 -0.18
N LYS A 39 -12.96 -7.43 -0.89
CA LYS A 39 -11.91 -7.28 -1.89
C LYS A 39 -10.58 -7.20 -1.14
N THR A 40 -9.93 -8.35 -0.91
CA THR A 40 -8.49 -8.36 -0.66
C THR A 40 -7.86 -7.60 -1.81
N VAL A 41 -7.16 -6.50 -1.52
CA VAL A 41 -6.52 -5.71 -2.56
C VAL A 41 -5.58 -6.65 -3.31
N LYS A 42 -6.01 -7.09 -4.51
CA LYS A 42 -5.17 -7.82 -5.44
C LYS A 42 -4.05 -6.85 -5.76
N ARG A 43 -2.90 -7.06 -5.13
CA ARG A 43 -1.69 -6.35 -5.46
C ARG A 43 -1.37 -6.79 -6.88
N GLU A 44 -1.67 -5.93 -7.84
CA GLU A 44 -1.27 -6.19 -9.22
C GLU A 44 0.23 -6.43 -9.21
N LEU A 45 0.62 -7.61 -9.69
CA LEU A 45 2.02 -7.94 -9.87
C LEU A 45 2.59 -6.88 -10.80
N THR A 46 3.67 -6.23 -10.36
CA THR A 46 4.30 -5.18 -11.15
C THR A 46 5.37 -5.82 -12.01
N TYR A 47 5.27 -5.65 -13.34
CA TYR A 47 6.18 -6.27 -14.30
C TYR A 47 7.18 -5.22 -14.84
N CYS A 48 8.45 -5.59 -14.89
CA CYS A 48 9.48 -4.79 -15.55
C CYS A 48 9.73 -5.31 -16.96
N VAL A 49 9.40 -4.51 -17.97
CA VAL A 49 9.57 -4.90 -19.39
C VAL A 49 11.04 -5.06 -19.79
N GLU A 50 11.94 -4.20 -19.31
CA GLU A 50 13.35 -4.26 -19.74
C GLU A 50 14.14 -5.39 -19.07
N CYS A 51 13.68 -5.86 -17.91
CA CYS A 51 14.33 -6.93 -17.15
C CYS A 51 13.58 -8.26 -17.25
N ASP A 52 12.38 -8.27 -17.82
CA ASP A 52 11.47 -9.42 -17.88
C ASP A 52 11.22 -10.09 -16.51
N ILE A 53 11.01 -9.27 -15.47
CA ILE A 53 10.82 -9.72 -14.08
C ILE A 53 9.48 -9.25 -13.53
N HIS A 54 8.79 -10.18 -12.86
CA HIS A 54 7.57 -9.91 -12.11
C HIS A 54 7.88 -9.68 -10.63
N PHE A 55 7.27 -8.66 -10.03
CA PHE A 55 7.41 -8.31 -8.63
C PHE A 55 6.10 -8.54 -7.88
N ALA A 56 6.22 -9.18 -6.71
CA ALA A 56 5.09 -9.48 -5.83
C ALA A 56 4.42 -8.23 -5.23
N THR A 57 5.10 -7.08 -5.22
CA THR A 57 4.57 -5.82 -4.68
C THR A 57 5.16 -4.61 -5.40
N GLU A 58 4.39 -3.52 -5.43
CA GLU A 58 4.80 -2.23 -5.99
C GLU A 58 6.05 -1.65 -5.29
N ASP A 59 6.20 -1.85 -3.97
CA ASP A 59 7.37 -1.40 -3.20
C ASP A 59 8.66 -2.08 -3.70
N LEU A 60 8.60 -3.37 -4.03
CA LEU A 60 9.74 -4.11 -4.60
C LEU A 60 10.09 -3.63 -6.01
N PHE A 61 9.09 -3.38 -6.85
CA PHE A 61 9.29 -2.83 -8.19
C PHE A 61 9.88 -1.41 -8.15
N LYS A 62 9.35 -0.51 -7.30
CA LYS A 62 9.92 0.83 -7.09
C LYS A 62 11.37 0.78 -6.61
N ARG A 63 11.71 -0.19 -5.75
CA ARG A 63 13.09 -0.42 -5.32
C ARG A 63 13.95 -0.90 -6.50
N HIS A 64 13.46 -1.84 -7.30
CA HIS A 64 14.14 -2.29 -8.51
C HIS A 64 14.47 -1.11 -9.43
N LEU A 65 13.48 -0.25 -9.72
CA LEU A 65 13.68 0.93 -10.58
C LEU A 65 14.74 1.88 -10.01
N ARG A 66 14.77 2.11 -8.69
CA ARG A 66 15.73 3.03 -8.06
C ARG A 66 17.17 2.53 -8.12
N HIS A 67 17.39 1.22 -7.98
CA HIS A 67 18.71 0.63 -7.81
C HIS A 67 19.33 0.14 -9.11
N TYR A 68 18.53 -0.28 -10.09
CA TYR A 68 19.05 -0.67 -11.40
C TYR A 68 19.46 0.55 -12.21
N VAL A 69 20.71 0.57 -12.66
CA VAL A 69 21.33 1.72 -13.36
C VAL A 69 20.51 2.17 -14.57
N ARG A 70 19.94 1.21 -15.33
CA ARG A 70 19.07 1.48 -16.49
C ARG A 70 17.73 2.12 -16.13
N HIS A 71 17.27 1.93 -14.89
CA HIS A 71 15.95 2.35 -14.43
C HIS A 71 15.97 3.52 -13.45
N ARG A 72 17.13 4.12 -13.17
CA ARG A 72 17.29 5.18 -12.15
C ARG A 72 16.32 6.36 -12.37
N ILE A 73 15.13 6.26 -11.79
CA ILE A 73 14.18 7.37 -11.71
C ILE A 73 14.68 8.32 -10.62
N LYS A 74 14.99 9.56 -10.96
CA LYS A 74 15.28 10.61 -9.97
C LYS A 74 13.96 11.01 -9.30
N PRO A 75 13.71 10.70 -8.02
CA PRO A 75 12.48 11.12 -7.38
C PRO A 75 12.60 12.60 -6.98
N ARG A 76 11.74 13.48 -7.49
CA ARG A 76 11.45 14.76 -6.81
C ARG A 76 10.66 14.43 -5.55
N LYS A 77 11.25 14.66 -4.38
CA LYS A 77 10.54 14.55 -3.10
C LYS A 77 9.90 15.91 -2.80
N GLU A 78 8.65 16.09 -3.22
CA GLU A 78 7.81 17.14 -2.65
C GLU A 78 7.41 16.68 -1.24
N GLN A 79 8.03 17.24 -0.22
CA GLN A 79 7.72 16.93 1.17
C GLN A 79 6.59 17.85 1.62
N VAL A 80 5.36 17.33 1.62
CA VAL A 80 4.21 18.06 2.16
C VAL A 80 4.22 17.95 3.68
N PRO A 81 4.32 19.07 4.43
CA PRO A 81 4.30 19.06 5.89
C PRO A 81 2.93 18.60 6.41
N CYS A 82 2.92 17.95 7.58
CA CYS A 82 1.70 17.45 8.20
C CYS A 82 1.05 18.58 9.03
N PRO A 83 -0.21 18.96 8.76
CA PRO A 83 -0.88 20.03 9.49
C PRO A 83 -1.16 19.69 10.97
N ASP A 84 -1.31 18.40 11.33
CA ASP A 84 -1.67 17.97 12.68
C ASP A 84 -0.48 17.60 13.60
N CYS A 85 0.76 17.56 13.09
CA CYS A 85 1.93 17.07 13.83
C CYS A 85 3.10 18.05 13.79
N GLY A 86 2.81 19.36 13.68
CA GLY A 86 3.78 20.44 13.54
C GLY A 86 4.96 20.35 14.51
#